data_AF-A0A7I4Z6E5-F1
#
_entry.id   AF-A0A7I4Z6E5-F1
#
_cell.length_a   1.000
_cell.length_b   1.000
_cell.length_c   1.000
_cell.angle_alpha   90.00
_cell.angle_beta   90.00
_cell.angle_gamma   90.00
#
_symmetry.space_group_name_H-M   'P 1'
#
loop_
_entity.id
_entity.type
_entity.pdbx_description
1 polymer ?
#
loop_
_entity_poly.entity_id
_entity_poly.type
_entity_poly.pdbx_seq_one_letter_code
_entity_poly.pdbx_strand_id
1 'polypeptide(L)'
;MNLRDFVSNDQELMQVMDGKDRSAARCPKILEIQWDSQDDSFQASCSITENSYVSKRTVARAVVSIYDPLRWLIPLTHNAKRFLQPLWKEGYDWVSMLSEIHKEEWYRIITDITGSEKTIPRVVGVSSGNHLVATFADASSESMAACIYLCNSQSSQLLMARERLPSLRQAMRVPKMELNAVTMAFRLTEAVIRELRSMIRIERIYVFSDSEIVLKWLKNQTADRSVMVTNRLNEIRRIVEHLKSLKPDVYFNDVNSAQNPADCATRGLKKGEIWCSPMVEWTFVLKRARVQLDEKRREVPVGVNK
;
A
#
# COMPACT_ATOMS: atom_id res chain seq x y z
N MET A 1 28.08 -19.40 -17.31
CA MET A 1 27.33 -18.13 -17.31
C MET A 1 28.34 -17.02 -17.15
N ASN A 2 28.36 -16.01 -18.03
CA ASN A 2 29.30 -14.88 -17.93
C ASN A 2 28.71 -13.84 -16.96
N LEU A 3 29.02 -13.96 -15.67
CA LEU A 3 28.58 -13.01 -14.65
C LEU A 3 29.31 -11.67 -14.84
N ARG A 4 28.58 -10.57 -14.66
CA ARG A 4 29.11 -9.20 -14.69
C ARG A 4 28.32 -8.35 -13.72
N ASP A 5 28.97 -7.35 -13.12
CA ASP A 5 28.37 -6.41 -12.17
C ASP A 5 27.61 -7.08 -11.02
N PHE A 6 28.12 -8.22 -10.53
CA PHE A 6 27.46 -8.99 -9.49
C PHE A 6 27.75 -8.41 -8.10
N VAL A 7 26.74 -8.39 -7.24
CA VAL A 7 26.89 -8.11 -5.81
C VAL A 7 25.95 -9.01 -5.01
N SER A 8 26.36 -9.34 -3.79
CA SER A 8 25.59 -10.12 -2.82
C SER A 8 25.71 -9.50 -1.44
N ASN A 9 24.70 -9.71 -0.59
CA ASN A 9 24.77 -9.42 0.84
C ASN A 9 25.56 -10.48 1.64
N ASP A 10 25.97 -11.57 0.99
CA ASP A 10 26.83 -12.59 1.57
C ASP A 10 28.32 -12.24 1.34
N GLN A 11 29.02 -11.85 2.41
CA GLN A 11 30.43 -11.47 2.34
C GLN A 11 31.35 -12.64 1.98
N GLU A 12 31.03 -13.87 2.38
CA GLU A 12 31.82 -15.05 2.06
C GLU A 12 31.73 -15.36 0.56
N LEU A 13 30.51 -15.29 0.00
CA LEU A 13 30.31 -15.41 -1.43
C LEU A 13 31.10 -14.35 -2.19
N MET A 14 31.04 -13.09 -1.75
CA MET A 14 31.76 -11.99 -2.40
C MET A 14 33.28 -12.18 -2.35
N GLN A 15 33.85 -12.84 -1.35
CA GLN A 15 35.28 -13.12 -1.27
C GLN A 15 35.75 -14.13 -2.32
N VAL A 16 34.94 -15.15 -2.61
CA VAL A 16 35.27 -16.24 -3.55
C VAL A 16 35.13 -15.80 -5.02
N MET A 17 34.32 -14.78 -5.30
CA MET A 17 34.08 -14.31 -6.67
C MET A 17 35.27 -13.60 -7.29
N ASP A 18 35.53 -13.83 -8.58
CA ASP A 18 36.56 -13.11 -9.33
C ASP A 18 36.27 -11.60 -9.34
N GLY A 19 37.28 -10.78 -9.04
CA GLY A 19 37.14 -9.33 -8.94
C GLY A 19 36.58 -8.66 -10.20
N LYS A 20 36.83 -9.24 -11.37
CA LYS A 20 36.31 -8.74 -12.65
C LYS A 20 34.79 -8.91 -12.83
N ASP A 21 34.18 -9.84 -12.09
CA ASP A 21 32.75 -10.14 -12.16
C ASP A 21 31.95 -9.35 -11.11
N ARG A 22 32.63 -8.72 -10.14
CA ARG A 22 32.02 -7.93 -9.06
C ARG A 22 31.57 -6.56 -9.56
N SER A 23 30.47 -6.06 -9.01
CA SER A 23 30.06 -4.67 -9.22
C SER A 23 31.05 -3.71 -8.58
N ALA A 24 31.38 -2.63 -9.30
CA ALA A 24 32.15 -1.52 -8.73
C ALA A 24 31.30 -0.63 -7.81
N ALA A 25 29.96 -0.69 -7.94
CA ALA A 25 29.04 0.12 -7.14
C ALA A 25 28.77 -0.57 -5.80
N ARG A 26 28.98 0.17 -4.69
CA ARG A 26 28.63 -0.31 -3.34
C ARG A 26 27.11 -0.52 -3.18
N CYS A 27 26.33 0.38 -3.76
CA CYS A 27 24.87 0.37 -3.68
C CYS A 27 24.27 0.36 -5.10
N PRO A 28 24.30 -0.77 -5.83
CA PRO A 28 23.73 -0.83 -7.16
C PRO A 28 22.21 -0.67 -7.12
N LYS A 29 21.63 -0.39 -8.29
CA LYS A 29 20.18 -0.35 -8.45
C LYS A 29 19.64 -1.72 -8.82
N ILE A 30 18.64 -2.20 -8.10
CA ILE A 30 17.80 -3.35 -8.46
C ILE A 30 16.42 -2.82 -8.78
N LEU A 31 15.97 -3.05 -10.03
CA LEU A 31 14.71 -2.49 -10.53
C LEU A 31 14.61 -0.98 -10.22
N GLU A 32 15.64 -0.21 -10.55
CA GLU A 32 15.71 1.24 -10.26
C GLU A 32 15.70 1.68 -8.78
N ILE A 33 15.58 0.76 -7.81
CA ILE A 33 15.72 1.04 -6.38
C ILE A 33 17.16 0.80 -5.96
N GLN A 34 17.78 1.75 -5.25
CA GLN A 34 19.11 1.54 -4.68
C GLN A 34 19.05 0.48 -3.57
N TRP A 35 19.97 -0.48 -3.63
CA TRP A 35 20.12 -1.52 -2.62
C TRP A 35 21.52 -1.42 -2.00
N ASP A 36 21.58 -1.26 -0.68
CA ASP A 36 22.81 -1.45 0.08
C ASP A 36 22.96 -2.93 0.41
N SER A 37 23.98 -3.55 -0.19
CA SER A 37 24.28 -4.96 0.02
C SER A 37 24.86 -5.27 1.40
N GLN A 38 25.50 -4.31 2.07
CA GLN A 38 26.13 -4.53 3.38
C GLN A 38 25.07 -4.58 4.49
N ASP A 39 24.18 -3.59 4.50
CA ASP A 39 23.10 -3.48 5.48
C ASP A 39 21.82 -4.22 5.05
N ASP A 40 21.85 -4.81 3.85
CA ASP A 40 20.75 -5.51 3.21
C ASP A 40 19.42 -4.73 3.21
N SER A 41 19.49 -3.50 2.71
CA SER A 41 18.39 -2.54 2.77
C SER A 41 18.20 -1.79 1.46
N PHE A 42 16.96 -1.38 1.21
CA PHE A 42 16.60 -0.52 0.10
C PHE A 42 16.60 0.94 0.53
N GLN A 43 17.00 1.82 -0.38
CA GLN A 43 16.85 3.26 -0.21
C GLN A 43 15.58 3.72 -0.96
N ALA A 44 14.56 4.11 -0.21
CA ALA A 44 13.37 4.75 -0.75
C ALA A 44 13.60 6.26 -0.81
N SER A 45 13.75 6.81 -2.02
CA SER A 45 14.03 8.22 -2.25
C SER A 45 12.96 8.86 -3.13
N CYS A 46 12.50 10.05 -2.75
CA CYS A 46 11.64 10.89 -3.57
C CYS A 46 12.39 12.16 -3.98
N SER A 47 12.68 12.29 -5.26
CA SER A 47 13.34 13.47 -5.81
C SER A 47 12.81 13.78 -7.21
N ILE A 48 12.34 15.01 -7.40
CA ILE A 48 11.90 15.51 -8.70
C ILE A 48 12.79 16.69 -9.06
N THR A 49 13.41 16.64 -10.24
CA THR A 49 14.15 17.77 -10.78
C THR A 49 13.19 18.87 -11.22
N GLU A 50 13.38 20.06 -10.67
CA GLU A 50 12.65 21.25 -11.10
C GLU A 50 12.97 21.57 -12.57
N ASN A 51 11.94 21.96 -13.31
CA ASN A 51 12.08 22.41 -14.69
C ASN A 51 11.54 23.84 -14.78
N SER A 52 12.30 24.73 -15.43
CA SER A 52 11.84 26.09 -15.71
C SER A 52 10.59 26.13 -16.60
N TYR A 53 10.40 25.09 -17.42
CA TYR A 53 9.22 24.92 -18.26
C TYR A 53 8.25 23.88 -17.69
N VAL A 54 7.15 24.37 -17.12
CA VAL A 54 6.08 23.54 -16.56
C VAL A 54 4.93 23.43 -17.55
N SER A 55 4.72 22.22 -18.07
CA SER A 55 3.60 21.83 -18.92
C SER A 55 2.98 20.53 -18.39
N LYS A 56 1.80 20.19 -18.89
CA LYS A 56 1.13 18.92 -18.54
C LYS A 56 2.05 17.71 -18.78
N ARG A 57 2.84 17.73 -19.86
CA ARG A 57 3.85 16.70 -20.17
C ARG A 57 4.98 16.64 -19.13
N THR A 58 5.55 17.77 -18.72
CA THR A 58 6.67 17.76 -17.77
C THR A 58 6.22 17.34 -16.37
N VAL A 59 5.02 17.76 -15.95
CA VAL A 59 4.36 17.27 -14.73
C VAL A 59 4.14 15.76 -14.80
N ALA A 60 3.51 15.25 -15.86
CA ALA A 60 3.27 13.81 -16.01
C ALA A 60 4.56 12.99 -15.99
N ARG A 61 5.61 13.47 -16.66
CA ARG A 61 6.94 12.85 -16.64
C ARG A 61 7.53 12.79 -15.23
N ALA A 62 7.42 13.89 -14.48
CA ALA A 62 7.93 13.98 -13.11
C ALA A 62 7.18 13.04 -12.14
N VAL A 63 5.86 12.92 -12.28
CA VAL A 63 5.07 11.97 -11.46
C VAL A 63 5.48 10.52 -11.73
N VAL A 64 5.73 10.17 -13.00
CA VAL A 64 6.08 8.80 -13.42
C VAL A 64 7.56 8.48 -13.19
N SER A 65 8.45 9.47 -13.11
CA SER A 65 9.89 9.23 -12.89
C SER A 65 10.21 8.70 -11.49
N ILE A 66 9.29 8.84 -10.53
CA ILE A 66 9.43 8.24 -9.20
C ILE A 66 9.10 6.75 -9.32
N TYR A 67 10.14 5.93 -9.39
CA TYR A 67 9.99 4.48 -9.43
C TYR A 67 9.76 3.92 -8.02
N ASP A 68 8.54 3.46 -7.76
CA ASP A 68 8.14 2.93 -6.46
C ASP A 68 7.16 1.75 -6.63
N PRO A 69 7.68 0.53 -6.86
CA PRO A 69 6.87 -0.64 -7.20
C PRO A 69 6.05 -1.16 -6.01
N LEU A 70 6.61 -1.04 -4.80
CA LEU A 70 5.96 -1.40 -3.54
C LEU A 70 5.10 -0.26 -2.98
N ARG A 71 5.25 0.94 -3.54
CA ARG A 71 4.42 2.12 -3.29
C ARG A 71 4.56 2.70 -1.88
N TRP A 72 5.75 2.65 -1.29
CA TRP A 72 6.01 3.22 0.03
C TRP A 72 5.89 4.76 0.07
N LEU A 73 6.16 5.40 -1.06
CA LEU A 73 6.16 6.86 -1.25
C LEU A 73 4.79 7.41 -1.67
N ILE A 74 3.71 6.64 -1.58
CA ILE A 74 2.35 7.15 -1.90
C ILE A 74 2.05 8.47 -1.19
N PRO A 75 2.26 8.61 0.15
CA PRO A 75 1.92 9.86 0.82
C PRO A 75 2.62 11.08 0.22
N LEU A 76 3.87 10.96 -0.24
CA LEU A 76 4.55 12.05 -0.94
C LEU A 76 3.98 12.26 -2.35
N THR A 77 3.82 11.18 -3.11
CA THR A 77 3.42 11.27 -4.52
C THR A 77 1.94 11.57 -4.74
N HIS A 78 1.10 11.44 -3.71
CA HIS A 78 -0.33 11.67 -3.76
C HIS A 78 -0.67 13.07 -4.29
N ASN A 79 -0.11 14.11 -3.68
CA ASN A 79 -0.38 15.50 -4.07
C ASN A 79 0.05 15.79 -5.52
N ALA A 80 1.16 15.22 -5.95
CA ALA A 80 1.65 15.33 -7.33
C ALA A 80 0.69 14.67 -8.34
N LYS A 81 0.14 13.49 -8.02
CA LYS A 81 -0.88 12.82 -8.86
C LYS A 81 -2.20 13.57 -8.85
N ARG A 82 -2.61 14.07 -7.68
CA ARG A 82 -3.84 14.84 -7.49
C ARG A 82 -3.78 16.14 -8.30
N PHE A 83 -2.63 16.81 -8.34
CA PHE A 83 -2.40 18.00 -9.17
C PHE A 83 -2.45 17.69 -10.67
N LEU A 84 -1.86 16.56 -11.11
CA LEU A 84 -1.90 16.17 -12.53
C LEU A 84 -3.32 15.85 -13.02
N GLN A 85 -4.19 15.34 -12.15
CA GLN A 85 -5.52 14.88 -12.52
C GLN A 85 -6.43 15.98 -13.16
N PRO A 86 -6.69 17.13 -12.53
CA PRO A 86 -7.56 18.17 -13.08
C PRO A 86 -7.01 18.85 -14.34
N LEU A 87 -5.68 18.89 -14.55
CA LEU A 87 -5.07 19.46 -15.76
C LEU A 87 -5.56 18.81 -17.06
N TRP A 88 -6.10 17.59 -16.99
CA TRP A 88 -6.74 16.91 -18.12
C TRP A 88 -8.12 17.47 -18.49
N LYS A 89 -8.81 18.13 -17.55
CA LYS A 89 -10.11 18.78 -17.78
C LYS A 89 -9.99 20.23 -18.23
N GLU A 90 -8.93 20.91 -17.82
CA GLU A 90 -8.77 22.36 -18.00
C GLU A 90 -8.31 22.77 -19.40
N GLY A 91 -8.27 21.85 -20.36
CA GLY A 91 -8.03 22.17 -21.76
C GLY A 91 -6.60 22.52 -22.13
N TYR A 92 -5.62 22.41 -21.20
CA TYR A 92 -4.21 22.55 -21.53
C TYR A 92 -3.80 21.56 -22.63
N ASP A 93 -3.03 22.02 -23.60
CA ASP A 93 -2.34 21.13 -24.53
C ASP A 93 -1.24 20.34 -23.80
N TRP A 94 -0.78 19.25 -24.40
CA TRP A 94 0.25 18.40 -23.84
C TRP A 94 1.54 19.15 -23.53
N VAL A 95 1.95 20.05 -24.42
CA VAL A 95 3.21 20.79 -24.30
C VAL A 95 3.02 22.24 -23.88
N SER A 96 1.81 22.80 -23.87
CA SER A 96 1.59 24.19 -23.49
C SER A 96 2.00 24.48 -22.04
N MET A 97 2.53 25.68 -21.82
CA MET A 97 2.87 26.17 -20.49
C MET A 97 1.63 26.29 -19.62
N LEU A 98 1.73 25.88 -18.35
CA LEU A 98 0.65 26.07 -17.38
C LEU A 98 0.52 27.55 -16.98
N SER A 99 -0.62 27.92 -16.41
CA SER A 99 -0.82 29.23 -15.78
C SER A 99 0.13 29.43 -14.60
N GLU A 100 0.40 30.69 -14.23
CA GLU A 100 1.33 30.98 -13.13
C GLU A 100 0.86 30.38 -11.80
N ILE A 101 -0.44 30.40 -11.53
CA ILE A 101 -1.06 29.78 -10.35
C ILE A 101 -0.71 28.28 -10.26
N HIS A 102 -0.82 27.54 -11.37
CA HIS A 102 -0.49 26.12 -11.40
C HIS A 102 1.02 25.87 -11.30
N LYS A 103 1.86 26.76 -11.83
CA LYS A 103 3.31 26.64 -11.65
C LYS A 103 3.69 26.79 -10.19
N GLU A 104 3.20 27.82 -9.52
CA GLU A 104 3.46 28.05 -8.10
C GLU A 104 3.01 26.86 -7.24
N GLU A 105 1.82 26.31 -7.51
CA GLU A 105 1.35 25.10 -6.84
C GLU A 105 2.26 23.90 -7.10
N TRP A 106 2.64 23.69 -8.35
CA TRP A 106 3.54 22.60 -8.72
C TRP A 106 4.91 22.70 -8.05
N TYR A 107 5.50 23.90 -7.98
CA TYR A 107 6.77 24.13 -7.30
C TYR A 107 6.67 23.91 -5.79
N ARG A 108 5.54 24.31 -5.15
CA ARG A 108 5.29 23.97 -3.74
C ARG A 108 5.26 22.47 -3.53
N ILE A 109 4.56 21.72 -4.40
CA ILE A 109 4.50 20.26 -4.33
C ILE A 109 5.90 19.65 -4.45
N ILE A 110 6.70 20.06 -5.44
CA ILE A 110 8.08 19.57 -5.61
C ILE A 110 8.92 19.86 -4.37
N THR A 111 8.84 21.08 -3.82
CA THR A 111 9.58 21.49 -2.62
C THR A 111 9.22 20.62 -1.41
N ASP A 112 7.93 20.32 -1.25
CA ASP A 112 7.40 19.54 -0.13
C ASP A 112 7.83 18.06 -0.17
N ILE A 113 8.13 17.50 -1.35
CA ILE A 113 8.43 16.06 -1.49
C ILE A 113 9.89 15.74 -1.82
N THR A 114 10.61 16.64 -2.48
CA THR A 114 11.97 16.40 -2.97
C THR A 114 12.98 16.38 -1.84
N GLY A 115 13.87 15.38 -1.88
CA GLY A 115 14.90 15.15 -0.86
C GLY A 115 14.43 14.29 0.31
N SER A 116 13.28 13.63 0.18
CA SER A 116 12.83 12.66 1.18
C SER A 116 13.51 11.31 0.95
N GLU A 117 14.12 10.77 1.99
CA GLU A 117 14.87 9.51 1.92
C GLU A 117 14.66 8.67 3.18
N LYS A 118 14.56 7.34 3.02
CA LYS A 118 14.51 6.38 4.12
C LYS A 118 15.11 5.04 3.71
N THR A 119 15.86 4.48 4.63
CA THR A 119 16.35 3.10 4.54
C THR A 119 15.26 2.14 5.01
N ILE A 120 14.94 1.16 4.16
CA ILE A 120 13.92 0.14 4.38
C ILE A 120 14.59 -1.23 4.34
N PRO A 121 14.50 -2.04 5.41
CA PRO A 121 15.05 -3.39 5.39
C PRO A 121 14.48 -4.21 4.23
N ARG A 122 15.34 -4.87 3.44
CA ARG A 122 14.89 -5.70 2.31
C ARG A 122 14.22 -6.98 2.78
N VAL A 123 14.78 -7.59 3.82
CA VAL A 123 14.29 -8.87 4.35
C VAL A 123 13.13 -8.62 5.30
N VAL A 124 12.08 -9.41 5.12
CA VAL A 124 10.88 -9.41 5.96
C VAL A 124 10.71 -10.78 6.59
N GLY A 125 10.17 -10.82 7.81
CA GLY A 125 9.87 -12.09 8.50
C GLY A 125 11.09 -12.87 8.98
N VAL A 126 12.17 -12.18 9.35
CA VAL A 126 13.43 -12.78 9.84
C VAL A 126 13.23 -13.57 11.15
N SER A 127 12.26 -13.17 11.97
CA SER A 127 12.05 -13.80 13.27
C SER A 127 11.33 -15.15 13.14
N SER A 128 11.87 -16.18 13.77
CA SER A 128 11.14 -17.44 13.97
C SER A 128 9.93 -17.18 14.87
N GLY A 129 8.72 -17.18 14.31
CA GLY A 129 7.53 -16.87 15.08
C GLY A 129 6.25 -16.89 14.26
N ASN A 130 5.14 -16.70 14.97
CA ASN A 130 3.82 -16.62 14.35
C ASN A 130 3.67 -15.23 13.74
N HIS A 131 3.51 -15.19 12.42
CA HIS A 131 3.29 -13.95 11.70
C HIS A 131 1.80 -13.74 11.50
N LEU A 132 1.43 -12.47 11.44
CA LEU A 132 0.11 -12.05 11.00
C LEU A 132 0.26 -10.94 9.98
N VAL A 133 -0.79 -10.80 9.18
CA VAL A 133 -0.92 -9.73 8.20
C VAL A 133 -2.01 -8.77 8.65
N ALA A 134 -1.72 -7.48 8.60
CA ALA A 134 -2.69 -6.42 8.85
C ALA A 134 -2.78 -5.53 7.59
N THR A 135 -3.97 -5.41 7.03
CA THR A 135 -4.23 -4.56 5.87
C THR A 135 -5.23 -3.50 6.25
N PHE A 136 -4.95 -2.25 5.92
CA PHE A 136 -5.84 -1.12 6.19
C PHE A 136 -6.37 -0.58 4.88
N ALA A 137 -7.64 -0.20 4.85
CA ALA A 137 -8.28 0.47 3.73
C ALA A 137 -8.78 1.84 4.18
N ASP A 138 -8.64 2.82 3.30
CA ASP A 138 -9.19 4.15 3.49
C ASP A 138 -9.70 4.73 2.17
N ALA A 139 -10.71 5.60 2.24
CA ALA A 139 -11.18 6.36 1.10
C ALA A 139 -11.62 7.77 1.49
N SER A 140 -11.16 8.75 0.74
CA SER A 140 -11.61 10.13 0.79
C SER A 140 -12.39 10.50 -0.46
N SER A 141 -12.84 11.76 -0.56
CA SER A 141 -13.38 12.30 -1.82
C SER A 141 -12.35 12.37 -2.94
N GLU A 142 -11.06 12.36 -2.60
CA GLU A 142 -9.96 12.58 -3.54
C GLU A 142 -9.26 11.30 -3.95
N SER A 143 -9.29 10.24 -3.13
CA SER A 143 -8.59 8.99 -3.43
C SER A 143 -9.06 7.81 -2.57
N MET A 144 -8.63 6.61 -2.97
CA MET A 144 -8.79 5.38 -2.20
C MET A 144 -7.40 4.77 -2.02
N ALA A 145 -7.09 4.30 -0.81
CA ALA A 145 -5.82 3.68 -0.50
C ALA A 145 -5.96 2.39 0.30
N ALA A 146 -4.93 1.56 0.23
CA ALA A 146 -4.74 0.43 1.12
C ALA A 146 -3.26 0.21 1.40
N CYS A 147 -2.91 -0.13 2.63
CA CYS A 147 -1.54 -0.48 3.03
C CYS A 147 -1.53 -1.79 3.81
N ILE A 148 -0.52 -2.62 3.60
CA ILE A 148 -0.40 -3.96 4.16
C ILE A 148 0.91 -4.12 4.93
N TYR A 149 0.81 -4.69 6.12
CA TYR A 149 1.91 -4.90 7.05
C TYR A 149 2.08 -6.38 7.36
N LEU A 150 3.35 -6.79 7.48
CA LEU A 150 3.72 -8.03 8.15
C LEU A 150 4.04 -7.71 9.60
N CYS A 151 3.45 -8.46 10.52
CA CYS A 151 3.65 -8.24 11.95
C CYS A 151 4.03 -9.52 12.65
N ASN A 152 4.81 -9.36 13.71
CA ASN A 152 5.09 -10.40 14.70
C ASN A 152 4.89 -9.79 16.10
N SER A 153 5.35 -10.46 17.15
CA SER A 153 5.21 -9.99 18.54
C SER A 153 6.02 -8.74 18.88
N GLN A 154 7.01 -8.36 18.06
CA GLN A 154 8.00 -7.31 18.36
C GLN A 154 7.96 -6.14 17.36
N SER A 155 7.55 -6.39 16.12
CA SER A 155 7.66 -5.42 15.02
C SER A 155 6.48 -5.50 14.07
N SER A 156 6.18 -4.37 13.43
CA SER A 156 5.37 -4.30 12.22
C SER A 156 6.23 -3.71 11.10
N GLN A 157 6.08 -4.23 9.88
CA GLN A 157 6.81 -3.76 8.71
C GLN A 157 5.82 -3.53 7.56
N LEU A 158 5.82 -2.32 7.00
CA LEU A 158 5.05 -2.00 5.80
C LEU A 158 5.61 -2.77 4.60
N LEU A 159 4.83 -3.69 4.06
CA LEU A 159 5.24 -4.46 2.88
C LEU A 159 4.99 -3.68 1.60
N MET A 160 3.79 -3.14 1.46
CA MET A 160 3.32 -2.54 0.23
C MET A 160 2.13 -1.61 0.51
N ALA A 161 1.91 -0.65 -0.37
CA ALA A 161 0.67 0.10 -0.42
C ALA A 161 0.09 0.17 -1.84
N ARG A 162 -1.16 0.62 -1.94
CA ARG A 162 -1.89 0.84 -3.18
C ARG A 162 -2.72 2.10 -3.03
N GLU A 163 -2.85 2.82 -4.12
CA GLU A 163 -3.59 4.07 -4.21
C GLU A 163 -4.27 4.13 -5.56
N ARG A 164 -5.49 4.66 -5.58
CA ARG A 164 -6.25 4.94 -6.78
C ARG A 164 -7.03 6.23 -6.63
N LEU A 165 -6.77 7.18 -7.52
CA LEU A 165 -7.60 8.37 -7.69
C LEU A 165 -8.93 8.01 -8.37
N PRO A 166 -10.05 8.62 -8.00
CA PRO A 166 -11.35 8.40 -8.62
C PRO A 166 -11.35 8.89 -10.07
N SER A 167 -12.27 8.33 -10.86
CA SER A 167 -12.42 8.72 -12.26
C SER A 167 -13.00 10.12 -12.36
N LEU A 168 -12.34 10.98 -13.14
CA LEU A 168 -12.83 12.31 -13.49
C LEU A 168 -14.15 12.32 -14.28
N ARG A 169 -14.49 11.21 -14.94
CA ARG A 169 -15.66 11.08 -15.81
C ARG A 169 -16.95 10.83 -15.05
N GLN A 170 -16.87 10.21 -13.87
CA GLN A 170 -18.05 9.84 -13.11
C GLN A 170 -17.79 10.04 -11.62
N ALA A 171 -18.56 10.95 -11.01
CA ALA A 171 -18.53 11.16 -9.59
C ALA A 171 -19.02 9.90 -8.87
N MET A 172 -18.17 9.35 -8.00
CA MET A 172 -18.50 8.23 -7.15
C MET A 172 -18.82 8.74 -5.76
N ARG A 173 -19.94 8.29 -5.18
CA ARG A 173 -20.28 8.62 -3.79
C ARG A 173 -19.28 7.95 -2.84
N VAL A 174 -18.96 8.63 -1.74
CA VAL A 174 -17.98 8.17 -0.73
C VAL A 174 -18.19 6.71 -0.31
N PRO A 175 -19.41 6.21 0.00
CA PRO A 175 -19.59 4.81 0.39
C PRO A 175 -19.15 3.78 -0.66
N LYS A 176 -19.28 4.11 -1.95
CA LYS A 176 -18.81 3.25 -3.05
C LYS A 176 -17.29 3.31 -3.20
N MET A 177 -16.67 4.44 -2.87
CA MET A 177 -15.22 4.59 -2.82
C MET A 177 -14.64 3.80 -1.66
N GLU A 178 -15.22 3.91 -0.47
CA GLU A 178 -14.86 3.10 0.71
C GLU A 178 -14.95 1.60 0.39
N LEU A 179 -16.02 1.15 -0.26
CA LEU A 179 -16.16 -0.26 -0.67
C LEU A 179 -15.07 -0.69 -1.67
N ASN A 180 -14.70 0.19 -2.60
CA ASN A 180 -13.61 -0.07 -3.55
C ASN A 180 -12.25 -0.10 -2.84
N ALA A 181 -12.01 0.76 -1.84
CA ALA A 181 -10.80 0.74 -1.03
C ALA A 181 -10.68 -0.58 -0.27
N VAL A 182 -11.77 -1.04 0.36
CA VAL A 182 -11.82 -2.36 1.03
C VAL A 182 -11.60 -3.49 0.04
N THR A 183 -12.22 -3.43 -1.15
CA THR A 183 -11.97 -4.43 -2.20
C THR A 183 -10.50 -4.44 -2.63
N MET A 184 -9.87 -3.27 -2.75
CA MET A 184 -8.45 -3.13 -3.06
C MET A 184 -7.57 -3.72 -1.95
N ALA A 185 -7.92 -3.51 -0.68
CA ALA A 185 -7.24 -4.14 0.46
C ALA A 185 -7.34 -5.68 0.43
N PHE A 186 -8.50 -6.25 0.12
CA PHE A 186 -8.64 -7.71 -0.01
C PHE A 186 -7.80 -8.27 -1.16
N ARG A 187 -7.81 -7.62 -2.34
CA ARG A 187 -6.95 -8.01 -3.47
C ARG A 187 -5.46 -7.93 -3.13
N LEU A 188 -5.06 -6.85 -2.46
CA LEU A 188 -3.68 -6.66 -2.00
C LEU A 188 -3.26 -7.76 -1.01
N THR A 189 -4.16 -8.08 -0.07
CA THR A 189 -3.95 -9.16 0.90
C THR A 189 -3.78 -10.50 0.21
N GLU A 190 -4.70 -10.88 -0.68
CA GLU A 190 -4.63 -12.13 -1.42
C GLU A 190 -3.32 -12.28 -2.22
N ALA A 191 -2.91 -11.22 -2.91
CA ALA A 191 -1.66 -11.20 -3.64
C ALA A 191 -0.46 -11.43 -2.72
N VAL A 192 -0.36 -10.68 -1.61
CA VAL A 192 0.76 -10.81 -0.67
C VAL A 192 0.80 -12.19 -0.01
N ILE A 193 -0.35 -12.72 0.43
CA ILE A 193 -0.40 -14.05 1.03
C ILE A 193 0.06 -15.12 0.05
N ARG A 194 -0.33 -15.02 -1.23
CA ARG A 194 0.09 -15.97 -2.26
C ARG A 194 1.61 -16.00 -2.41
N GLU A 195 2.27 -14.84 -2.39
CA GLU A 195 3.73 -14.75 -2.53
C GLU A 195 4.47 -15.16 -1.24
N LEU A 196 3.94 -14.85 -0.05
CA LEU A 196 4.64 -15.10 1.22
C LEU A 196 4.45 -16.50 1.79
N ARG A 197 3.36 -17.20 1.47
CA ARG A 197 2.96 -18.45 2.16
C ARG A 197 3.99 -19.58 2.08
N SER A 198 4.84 -19.61 1.06
CA SER A 198 5.88 -20.64 0.91
C SER A 198 7.11 -20.38 1.78
N MET A 199 7.29 -19.13 2.23
CA MET A 199 8.46 -18.67 2.98
C MET A 199 8.14 -18.44 4.45
N ILE A 200 6.92 -17.96 4.76
CA ILE A 200 6.54 -17.50 6.10
C ILE A 200 5.18 -18.09 6.46
N ARG A 201 5.07 -18.63 7.68
CA ARG A 201 3.79 -19.09 8.24
C ARG A 201 2.97 -17.91 8.75
N ILE A 202 1.82 -17.69 8.11
CA ILE A 202 0.87 -16.63 8.46
C ILE A 202 -0.33 -17.28 9.17
N GLU A 203 -0.52 -16.93 10.44
CA GLU A 203 -1.61 -17.52 11.25
C GLU A 203 -2.90 -16.72 11.15
N ARG A 204 -2.80 -15.39 11.08
CA ARG A 204 -3.94 -14.50 11.11
C ARG A 204 -3.81 -13.40 10.08
N ILE A 205 -4.95 -13.05 9.50
CA ILE A 205 -5.11 -11.95 8.57
C ILE A 205 -6.17 -11.02 9.15
N TYR A 206 -5.82 -9.76 9.29
CA TYR A 206 -6.72 -8.69 9.68
C TYR A 206 -6.86 -7.72 8.53
N VAL A 207 -8.09 -7.39 8.16
CA VAL A 207 -8.38 -6.31 7.22
C VAL A 207 -9.23 -5.27 7.94
N PHE A 208 -8.80 -4.02 7.92
CA PHE A 208 -9.39 -2.92 8.67
C PHE A 208 -10.00 -1.86 7.74
N SER A 209 -11.10 -1.26 8.16
CA SER A 209 -11.67 -0.05 7.57
C SER A 209 -12.41 0.75 8.64
N ASP A 210 -12.42 2.07 8.52
CA ASP A 210 -13.20 2.97 9.37
C ASP A 210 -14.62 3.23 8.81
N SER A 211 -14.98 2.68 7.65
CA SER A 211 -16.33 2.82 7.08
C SER A 211 -17.34 1.87 7.73
N GLU A 212 -18.18 2.43 8.60
CA GLU A 212 -19.35 1.72 9.16
C GLU A 212 -20.30 1.19 8.08
N ILE A 213 -20.46 1.92 6.97
CA ILE A 213 -21.37 1.55 5.89
C ILE A 213 -20.87 0.27 5.22
N VAL A 214 -19.58 0.20 4.91
CA VAL A 214 -18.97 -0.99 4.30
C VAL A 214 -19.00 -2.17 5.27
N LEU A 215 -18.73 -1.94 6.56
CA LEU A 215 -18.87 -2.95 7.61
C LEU A 215 -20.29 -3.53 7.68
N LYS A 216 -21.32 -2.68 7.62
CA LYS A 216 -22.73 -3.11 7.57
C LYS A 216 -23.04 -3.89 6.29
N TRP A 217 -22.50 -3.48 5.13
CA TRP A 217 -22.70 -4.20 3.87
C TRP A 217 -22.06 -5.57 3.83
N LEU A 218 -20.90 -5.74 4.47
CA LEU A 218 -20.20 -7.01 4.55
C LEU A 218 -20.93 -8.01 5.46
N LYS A 219 -21.56 -7.54 6.55
CA LYS A 219 -22.36 -8.36 7.45
C LYS A 219 -23.70 -8.79 6.83
N ASN A 220 -24.44 -7.84 6.24
CA ASN A 220 -25.81 -8.12 5.79
C ASN A 220 -25.82 -8.63 4.34
N GLN A 221 -26.57 -9.69 4.04
CA GLN A 221 -26.68 -10.22 2.66
C GLN A 221 -27.94 -9.74 1.91
N THR A 222 -28.92 -9.20 2.61
CA THR A 222 -30.32 -9.08 2.14
C THR A 222 -30.78 -7.68 1.74
N ALA A 223 -29.89 -6.70 1.63
CA ALA A 223 -30.31 -5.35 1.24
C ALA A 223 -30.34 -5.20 -0.30
N ASP A 224 -31.38 -4.53 -0.81
CA ASP A 224 -31.41 -4.02 -2.18
C ASP A 224 -30.21 -3.08 -2.39
N ARG A 225 -29.35 -3.45 -3.35
CA ARG A 225 -28.03 -2.83 -3.56
C ARG A 225 -27.79 -2.67 -5.04
N SER A 226 -27.13 -1.57 -5.40
CA SER A 226 -26.67 -1.37 -6.76
C SER A 226 -25.75 -2.51 -7.22
N VAL A 227 -25.81 -2.87 -8.50
CA VAL A 227 -25.00 -3.94 -9.13
C VAL A 227 -23.51 -3.84 -8.77
N MET A 228 -22.94 -2.63 -8.76
CA MET A 228 -21.54 -2.42 -8.38
C MET A 228 -21.23 -2.91 -6.96
N VAL A 229 -22.09 -2.56 -6.00
CA VAL A 229 -21.92 -2.94 -4.58
C VAL A 229 -22.02 -4.46 -4.46
N THR A 230 -23.03 -5.07 -5.07
CA THR A 230 -23.21 -6.52 -5.08
C THR A 230 -22.00 -7.24 -5.67
N ASN A 231 -21.49 -6.77 -6.81
CA ASN A 231 -20.32 -7.36 -7.46
C ASN A 231 -19.05 -7.28 -6.59
N ARG A 232 -18.81 -6.14 -5.93
CA ARG A 232 -17.66 -5.96 -5.02
C ARG A 232 -17.76 -6.85 -3.79
N LEU A 233 -18.94 -6.98 -3.19
CA LEU A 233 -19.15 -7.84 -2.04
C LEU A 233 -18.97 -9.33 -2.41
N ASN A 234 -19.47 -9.75 -3.57
CA ASN A 234 -19.26 -11.13 -4.05
C ASN A 234 -17.79 -11.41 -4.34
N GLU A 235 -17.06 -10.44 -4.89
CA GLU A 235 -15.61 -10.54 -5.07
C GLU A 235 -14.88 -10.68 -3.72
N ILE A 236 -15.17 -9.81 -2.75
CA ILE A 236 -14.57 -9.89 -1.40
C ILE A 236 -14.82 -11.26 -0.77
N ARG A 237 -16.05 -11.80 -0.88
CA ARG A 237 -16.39 -13.13 -0.34
C ARG A 237 -15.56 -14.24 -0.95
N ARG A 238 -15.38 -14.24 -2.28
CA ARG A 238 -14.52 -15.22 -2.97
C ARG A 238 -13.07 -15.15 -2.49
N ILE A 239 -12.55 -13.93 -2.32
CA ILE A 239 -11.19 -13.73 -1.77
C ILE A 239 -11.11 -14.27 -0.35
N VAL A 240 -12.10 -13.99 0.50
CA VAL A 240 -12.14 -14.49 1.89
C VAL A 240 -12.21 -16.02 1.92
N GLU A 241 -13.02 -16.65 1.08
CA GLU A 241 -13.10 -18.11 0.95
C GLU A 241 -11.76 -18.70 0.53
N HIS A 242 -11.11 -18.11 -0.48
CA HIS A 242 -9.79 -18.54 -0.91
C HIS A 242 -8.75 -18.37 0.21
N LEU A 243 -8.69 -17.22 0.88
CA LEU A 243 -7.80 -17.00 2.01
C LEU A 243 -8.02 -18.04 3.12
N LYS A 244 -9.27 -18.33 3.51
CA LYS A 244 -9.59 -19.37 4.49
C LYS A 244 -9.15 -20.76 4.06
N SER A 245 -9.20 -21.08 2.76
CA SER A 245 -8.72 -22.37 2.24
C SER A 245 -7.22 -22.58 2.46
N LEU A 246 -6.45 -21.49 2.59
CA LEU A 246 -5.03 -21.51 2.90
C LEU A 246 -4.74 -21.72 4.40
N LYS A 247 -5.79 -21.84 5.24
CA LYS A 247 -5.78 -22.05 6.69
C LYS A 247 -5.27 -20.92 7.63
N PRO A 248 -5.12 -19.62 7.25
CA PRO A 248 -5.08 -18.54 8.23
C PRO A 248 -6.49 -18.20 8.74
N ASP A 249 -6.58 -17.73 9.97
CA ASP A 249 -7.79 -17.09 10.46
C ASP A 249 -7.94 -15.71 9.80
N VAL A 250 -9.09 -15.44 9.18
CA VAL A 250 -9.37 -14.16 8.49
C VAL A 250 -10.38 -13.35 9.28
N TYR A 251 -10.00 -12.13 9.65
CA TYR A 251 -10.83 -11.18 10.38
C TYR A 251 -10.98 -9.88 9.60
N PHE A 252 -12.18 -9.31 9.65
CA PHE A 252 -12.44 -7.95 9.18
C PHE A 252 -12.84 -7.11 10.38
N ASN A 253 -12.28 -5.93 10.57
CA ASN A 253 -12.51 -5.13 11.78
C ASN A 253 -12.68 -3.65 11.44
N ASP A 254 -13.36 -2.93 12.34
CA ASP A 254 -13.31 -1.48 12.36
C ASP A 254 -11.96 -0.97 12.87
N VAL A 255 -11.58 0.21 12.42
CA VAL A 255 -10.46 0.99 12.97
C VAL A 255 -10.92 2.43 13.16
N ASN A 256 -10.44 3.11 14.19
CA ASN A 256 -10.69 4.54 14.33
C ASN A 256 -9.95 5.29 13.21
N SER A 257 -10.59 6.26 12.55
CA SER A 257 -9.98 7.02 11.45
C SER A 257 -8.65 7.67 11.84
N ALA A 258 -8.50 8.17 13.08
CA ALA A 258 -7.23 8.74 13.57
C ALA A 258 -6.10 7.71 13.75
N GLN A 259 -6.44 6.42 13.77
CA GLN A 259 -5.51 5.29 13.87
C GLN A 259 -5.40 4.53 12.55
N ASN A 260 -6.03 4.99 11.48
CA ASN A 260 -6.01 4.33 10.18
C ASN A 260 -4.77 4.78 9.38
N PRO A 261 -3.72 3.96 9.25
CA PRO A 261 -2.52 4.35 8.51
C PRO A 261 -2.76 4.55 7.00
N ALA A 262 -3.84 4.01 6.44
CA ALA A 262 -4.16 4.22 5.03
C ALA A 262 -4.61 5.66 4.73
N ASP A 263 -5.02 6.44 5.74
CA ASP A 263 -5.39 7.87 5.61
C ASP A 263 -4.20 8.72 5.14
N CYS A 264 -2.97 8.41 5.57
CA CYS A 264 -1.76 9.09 5.08
C CYS A 264 -1.62 8.97 3.55
N ALA A 265 -2.04 7.83 2.99
CA ALA A 265 -1.99 7.56 1.57
C ALA A 265 -3.15 8.18 0.78
N THR A 266 -4.23 8.61 1.46
CA THR A 266 -5.37 9.27 0.80
C THR A 266 -5.34 10.80 0.89
N ARG A 267 -4.60 11.36 1.84
CA ARG A 267 -4.45 12.82 2.06
C ARG A 267 -3.13 13.39 1.55
N GLY A 268 -2.10 12.55 1.51
CA GLY A 268 -0.73 12.97 1.22
C GLY A 268 -0.03 13.61 2.41
N LEU A 269 1.31 13.60 2.36
CA LEU A 269 2.21 14.09 3.41
C LEU A 269 3.40 14.81 2.78
N LYS A 270 4.09 15.64 3.57
CA LYS A 270 5.36 16.26 3.22
C LYS A 270 6.54 15.38 3.62
N LYS A 271 7.73 15.67 3.07
CA LYS A 271 8.97 14.94 3.34
C LYS A 271 9.36 14.86 4.82
N GLY A 272 9.00 15.88 5.61
CA GLY A 272 9.25 15.91 7.06
C GLY A 272 8.26 15.08 7.88
N GLU A 273 7.17 14.60 7.29
CA GLU A 273 6.06 13.94 7.99
C GLU A 273 5.99 12.45 7.70
N ILE A 274 6.28 12.03 6.46
CA ILE A 274 6.08 10.65 6.00
C ILE A 274 6.77 9.61 6.89
N TRP A 275 8.02 9.85 7.32
CA TRP A 275 8.82 8.82 7.98
C TRP A 275 8.48 8.60 9.45
N CYS A 276 7.79 9.55 10.07
CA CYS A 276 7.23 9.42 11.42
C CYS A 276 5.71 9.21 11.38
N SER A 277 5.15 8.98 10.17
CA SER A 277 3.71 8.84 10.00
C SER A 277 3.22 7.48 10.50
N PRO A 278 1.92 7.38 10.87
CA PRO A 278 1.30 6.11 11.18
C PRO A 278 1.42 5.07 10.08
N MET A 279 1.63 5.46 8.81
CA MET A 279 1.81 4.51 7.71
C MET A 279 3.18 3.83 7.70
N VAL A 280 4.24 4.53 8.14
CA VAL A 280 5.60 3.97 8.13
C VAL A 280 5.95 3.37 9.47
N GLU A 281 5.58 4.02 10.57
CA GLU A 281 5.90 3.61 11.94
C GLU A 281 4.68 3.06 12.67
N TRP A 282 3.84 2.30 11.96
CA TRP A 282 2.69 1.67 12.58
C TRP A 282 3.14 0.69 13.67
N THR A 283 2.74 0.91 14.92
CA THR A 283 2.99 -0.07 15.99
C THR A 283 1.79 -0.98 16.15
N PHE A 284 2.01 -2.29 16.00
CA PHE A 284 0.97 -3.31 16.14
C PHE A 284 0.42 -3.34 17.59
N VAL A 285 -0.80 -2.86 17.81
CA VAL A 285 -1.50 -2.99 19.10
C VAL A 285 -2.91 -3.55 18.87
N LEU A 286 -3.11 -4.85 19.11
CA LEU A 286 -4.45 -5.45 19.10
C LEU A 286 -5.24 -4.97 20.33
N LYS A 287 -6.18 -4.04 20.14
CA LYS A 287 -7.37 -3.96 21.00
C LYS A 287 -8.46 -4.85 20.39
N ARG A 288 -9.13 -5.63 21.23
CA ARG A 288 -10.16 -6.61 20.86
C ARG A 288 -11.28 -5.96 20.05
N ALA A 289 -11.26 -6.10 18.73
CA ALA A 289 -12.45 -6.00 17.87
C ALA A 289 -12.50 -7.27 17.02
N ARG A 290 -13.68 -7.89 16.92
CA ARG A 290 -13.93 -9.12 16.17
C ARG A 290 -15.16 -8.92 15.29
N VAL A 291 -14.98 -8.84 13.97
CA VAL A 291 -16.03 -9.24 13.03
C VAL A 291 -15.51 -10.44 12.21
N GLN A 292 -16.12 -11.60 12.43
CA GLN A 292 -15.97 -12.75 11.55
C GLN A 292 -17.07 -12.66 10.49
N LEU A 293 -16.70 -12.82 9.22
CA LEU A 293 -17.65 -12.85 8.09
C LEU A 293 -18.40 -14.21 7.98
N ASP A 294 -18.40 -15.00 9.04
CA ASP A 294 -19.04 -16.32 9.11
C ASP A 294 -20.12 -16.35 10.21
N GLU A 295 -21.40 -16.30 9.80
CA GLU A 295 -22.54 -16.61 10.66
C GLU A 295 -22.95 -18.09 10.52
N LYS A 296 -21.99 -19.00 10.71
CA LYS A 296 -22.31 -20.42 10.95
C LYS A 296 -21.46 -20.99 12.09
N ARG A 297 -21.81 -20.57 13.31
CA ARG A 297 -21.59 -21.35 14.54
C ARG A 297 -22.46 -20.79 15.67
N ARG A 298 -23.75 -21.11 15.61
CA ARG A 298 -24.50 -21.48 16.82
C ARG A 298 -24.68 -23.01 16.76
N GLU A 299 -23.61 -23.73 17.06
CA GLU A 299 -23.77 -25.08 17.59
C GLU A 299 -24.28 -24.91 19.02
N VAL A 300 -25.58 -25.10 19.21
CA VAL A 300 -26.12 -25.38 20.54
C VAL A 300 -25.84 -26.86 20.80
N PRO A 301 -25.13 -27.23 21.87
CA PRO A 301 -24.92 -28.62 22.22
C PRO A 301 -26.27 -29.31 22.48
N VAL A 302 -26.36 -30.53 21.99
CA VAL A 302 -27.43 -31.49 22.26
C VAL A 302 -27.63 -31.62 23.78
N GLY A 303 -28.83 -31.28 24.25
CA GLY A 303 -29.34 -31.67 25.57
C GLY A 303 -30.27 -32.86 25.42
N VAL A 304 -29.77 -34.03 25.81
CA VAL A 304 -30.53 -35.28 26.00
C VAL A 304 -31.29 -35.23 27.34
N ASN A 305 -32.45 -35.91 27.38
CA ASN A 305 -33.34 -36.28 28.51
C ASN A 305 -34.40 -35.23 28.92
N LYS A 306 -35.69 -35.54 29.04
CA LYS A 306 -36.47 -36.80 29.06
C LYS A 306 -37.72 -36.67 28.20
#